data_AF-A0AA88C209-F1
#
_entry.id   AF-A0AA88C209-F1
#
_cell.length_a   1.000
_cell.length_b   1.000
_cell.length_c   1.000
_cell.angle_alpha   90.00
_cell.angle_beta   90.00
_cell.angle_gamma   90.00
#
_symmetry.space_group_name_H-M   'P 1'
#
loop_
_entity.id
_entity.type
_entity.pdbx_description
1 polymer ?
#
loop_
_entity_poly.entity_id
_entity_poly.type
_entity_poly.pdbx_seq_one_letter_code
_entity_poly.pdbx_strand_id
1 'polypeptide(L)' 'MEAVVRQGLVVDAQRGSANAWVYMAAQGVPRSVITRVLSAPDNRRDGDRFAVESARFPMPAVRTRAPRHAH' A
#
# COMPACT_ATOMS: atom_id res chain seq x y z
N MET A 1 -3.43 13.02 5.65
CA MET A 1 -2.14 12.84 4.96
C MET A 1 -1.63 11.41 5.03
N GLU A 2 -1.59 10.77 6.21
CA GLU A 2 -1.08 9.38 6.35
C GLU A 2 -1.81 8.33 5.49
N ALA A 3 -3.13 8.41 5.35
CA ALA A 3 -3.90 7.47 4.52
C ALA A 3 -3.53 7.57 3.04
N VAL A 4 -3.27 8.78 2.54
CA VAL A 4 -2.83 9.04 1.15
C VAL A 4 -1.42 8.48 0.92
N VAL A 5 -0.53 8.64 1.89
CA VAL A 5 0.82 8.07 1.83
C VAL A 5 0.76 6.55 1.78
N ARG A 6 -0.03 5.91 2.66
CA ARG A 6 -0.23 4.44 2.62
C ARG A 6 -0.76 3.96 1.28
N GLN A 7 -1.77 4.64 0.73
CA GLN A 7 -2.28 4.30 -0.59
C GLN A 7 -1.24 4.49 -1.70
N GLY A 8 -0.41 5.54 -1.62
CA GLY A 8 0.72 5.75 -2.51
C GLY A 8 1.74 4.62 -2.44
N LEU A 9 1.99 4.05 -1.25
CA LEU A 9 2.88 2.90 -1.08
C LEU A 9 2.30 1.60 -1.64
N VAL A 10 0.97 1.43 -1.61
CA VAL A 10 0.30 0.33 -2.33
C VAL A 10 0.48 0.49 -3.84
N VAL A 11 0.34 1.71 -4.37
CA VAL A 11 0.60 2.01 -5.79
C VAL A 11 2.06 1.73 -6.15
N ASP A 12 3.01 2.07 -5.28
CA ASP A 12 4.45 1.79 -5.45
C ASP A 12 4.69 0.28 -5.59
N ALA A 13 4.09 -0.51 -4.69
CA ALA A 13 4.19 -1.96 -4.69
C ALA A 13 3.61 -2.61 -5.96
N GLN A 14 2.51 -2.07 -6.51
CA GLN A 14 1.79 -2.67 -7.63
C GLN A 14 2.21 -2.13 -9.01
N ARG A 15 2.59 -0.85 -9.09
CA ARG A 15 2.76 -0.10 -10.35
C ARG A 15 4.08 0.66 -10.41
N GLY A 16 4.92 0.57 -9.38
CA GLY A 16 6.22 1.22 -9.32
C GLY A 16 6.19 2.67 -8.84
N SER A 17 7.38 3.16 -8.46
CA SER A 17 7.53 4.39 -7.70
C SER A 17 7.15 5.66 -8.47
N ALA A 18 7.31 5.69 -9.79
CA ALA A 18 6.90 6.83 -10.61
C ALA A 18 5.38 7.06 -10.55
N ASN A 19 4.59 5.98 -10.64
CA ASN A 19 3.12 6.06 -10.54
C ASN A 19 2.67 6.47 -9.13
N ALA A 20 3.32 5.93 -8.10
CA ALA A 20 3.08 6.29 -6.71
C ALA A 20 3.38 7.77 -6.43
N TRP A 21 4.47 8.26 -7.01
CA TRP A 21 4.90 9.65 -6.88
C TRP A 21 3.83 10.60 -7.45
N VAL A 22 3.37 10.34 -8.69
CA VAL A 22 2.34 11.14 -9.35
C VAL A 22 1.03 11.10 -8.56
N TYR A 23 0.62 9.93 -8.08
CA TYR A 23 -0.57 9.78 -7.23
C TYR A 23 -0.50 10.64 -5.97
N MET A 24 0.59 10.55 -5.21
CA MET A 24 0.74 11.31 -3.96
C MET A 24 0.86 12.82 -4.20
N ALA A 25 1.54 13.24 -5.27
CA ALA A 25 1.67 14.64 -5.64
C ALA A 25 0.31 15.24 -6.03
N ALA A 26 -0.51 14.51 -6.81
CA ALA A 26 -1.86 14.94 -7.19
C ALA A 26 -2.80 15.11 -5.98
N GLN A 27 -2.54 14.39 -4.89
CA GLN A 27 -3.30 14.47 -3.64
C GLN A 27 -2.73 15.51 -2.65
N GLY A 28 -1.75 16.31 -3.07
CA GLY A 28 -1.18 17.40 -2.28
C GLY A 28 -0.17 16.95 -1.21
N VAL A 29 0.39 15.74 -1.30
CA VAL A 29 1.45 15.31 -0.37
C VAL A 29 2.74 16.11 -0.67
N PRO A 30 3.41 16.68 0.34
CA PRO A 30 4.64 17.43 0.13
C PRO A 30 5.72 16.59 -0.55
N ARG A 31 6.44 17.20 -1.50
CA ARG A 31 7.47 16.52 -2.30
C ARG A 31 8.55 15.84 -1.45
N SER A 32 8.97 16.48 -0.35
CA SER A 32 9.94 15.95 0.61
C SER A 32 9.45 14.70 1.35
N VAL A 33 8.15 14.62 1.61
CA VAL A 33 7.52 13.43 2.20
C VAL A 33 7.51 12.30 1.18
N ILE A 34 7.08 12.58 -0.06
CA ILE A 34 7.02 11.59 -1.15
C ILE A 34 8.40 10.99 -1.42
N THR A 35 9.42 11.84 -1.57
CA THR A 35 10.78 11.36 -1.83
C THR A 35 11.27 10.49 -0.68
N ARG A 36 11.14 10.95 0.57
CA ARG A 36 11.55 10.17 1.75
C ARG A 36 10.90 8.80 1.79
N VAL A 37 9.58 8.71 1.58
CA VAL A 37 8.87 7.42 1.69
C VAL A 37 9.16 6.50 0.51
N LEU A 38 9.43 7.01 -0.68
CA LEU A 38 9.74 6.16 -1.84
C LEU A 38 11.21 5.74 -1.90
N SER A 39 12.15 6.60 -1.48
CA SER A 39 13.59 6.32 -1.58
C SER A 39 14.17 5.56 -0.39
N ALA A 40 13.56 5.67 0.80
CA ALA A 40 14.03 5.01 2.01
C ALA A 40 12.91 4.12 2.59
N PRO A 41 12.64 2.95 1.99
CA PRO A 41 11.63 2.03 2.47
C PRO A 41 11.85 1.57 3.92
N ASP A 42 13.10 1.48 4.38
CA ASP A 42 13.46 1.17 5.78
C ASP A 42 13.09 2.26 6.80
N ASN A 43 12.84 3.50 6.35
CA ASN A 43 12.38 4.60 7.21
C ASN A 43 10.84 4.71 7.28
N ARG A 44 10.11 3.80 6.63
CA ARG A 44 8.64 3.73 6.68
C ARG A 44 8.19 3.24 8.06
N ARG A 45 7.08 3.75 8.58
CA ARG A 45 6.51 3.25 9.86
C ARG A 45 6.04 1.80 9.67
N ASP A 46 5.94 0.99 10.73
CA ASP A 46 5.48 -0.41 10.61
C ASP A 46 4.15 -0.56 9.86
N GLY A 47 3.19 0.36 10.05
CA GLY A 47 1.91 0.34 9.34
C GLY A 47 2.02 0.57 7.82
N ASP A 48 3.06 1.26 7.37
CA ASP A 48 3.37 1.47 5.95
C ASP A 48 4.02 0.22 5.35
N ARG A 49 4.88 -0.46 6.12
CA ARG A 49 5.50 -1.74 5.74
C ARG A 49 4.45 -2.81 5.52
N PHE A 50 3.50 -2.96 6.44
CA PHE A 50 2.41 -3.94 6.34
C PHE A 50 1.52 -3.72 5.11
N ALA A 51 1.24 -2.45 4.76
CA ALA A 51 0.46 -2.11 3.57
C ALA A 51 1.16 -2.53 2.27
N VAL A 52 2.48 -2.33 2.18
CA VAL A 52 3.30 -2.75 1.02
C VAL A 52 3.37 -4.27 0.91
N GLU A 53 3.59 -4.95 2.03
CA GLU A 53 3.68 -6.41 2.07
C GLU A 53 2.36 -7.08 1.66
N SER A 54 1.24 -6.58 2.19
CA SER A 54 -0.11 -7.03 1.80
C SER A 54 -0.41 -6.80 0.33
N ALA A 55 0.13 -5.73 -0.27
CA ALA A 55 -0.06 -5.42 -1.69
C ALA A 55 0.79 -6.30 -2.61
N ARG A 56 2.02 -6.68 -2.20
CA ARG A 56 2.91 -7.57 -2.98
C ARG A 56 2.50 -9.03 -2.88
N PHE A 57 2.05 -9.44 -1.70
CA PHE A 57 1.60 -10.79 -1.41
C PHE A 57 0.16 -10.71 -0.91
N PRO A 58 -0.82 -10.57 -1.83
CA PRO A 58 -2.21 -10.67 -1.42
C PRO A 58 -2.41 -12.05 -0.80
N MET A 59 -2.77 -12.09 0.49
CA MET A 59 -3.10 -13.35 1.15
C MET A 59 -4.13 -14.08 0.29
N PRO A 60 -3.96 -15.38 0.00
CA PRO A 60 -4.96 -16.11 -0.76
C PRO A 60 -6.27 -15.97 0.01
N ALA A 61 -7.30 -15.45 -0.68
CA ALA A 61 -8.60 -15.25 -0.08
C ALA A 61 -9.02 -16.57 0.59
N VAL A 62 -9.04 -16.56 1.92
CA VAL A 62 -9.52 -17.70 2.71
C VAL A 62 -10.97 -17.87 2.31
N ARG A 63 -11.23 -18.81 1.40
CA ARG A 63 -12.59 -19.19 1.03
C ARG A 63 -13.18 -19.88 2.25
N THR A 64 -13.81 -19.11 3.14
CA THR A 64 -14.71 -19.65 4.15
C THR A 64 -15.81 -20.39 3.41
N ARG A 65 -15.68 -21.71 3.34
CA ARG A 65 -16.67 -22.60 2.73
C ARG A 65 -17.96 -22.42 3.54
N ALA A 66 -19.02 -21.93 2.90
CA ALA A 66 -20.32 -21.81 3.55
C ALA A 66 -20.73 -23.19 4.10
N PRO A 67 -21.30 -23.26 5.32
CA PRO A 67 -21.80 -24.51 5.86
C PRO A 67 -22.90 -25.04 4.94
N ARG A 68 -22.71 -26.23 4.39
CA ARG A 68 -23.78 -26.92 3.67
C ARG A 68 -24.83 -27.30 4.70
N HIS A 69 -25.93 -26.55 4.76
CA HIS A 69 -27.14 -27.04 5.41
C HIS A 69 -27.60 -28.27 4.63
N ALA A 70 -27.46 -29.44 5.25
CA ALA A 70 -28.14 -30.65 4.87
C ALA A 70 -29.41 -30.74 5.73
N HIS A 71 -30.58 -30.65 5.10
CA HIS A 71 -31.78 -31.36 5.50
C HIS A 71 -32.87 -31.25 4.44
#